data_AF-A0AAU6DG61-F1
#
_entry.id   AF-A0AAU6DG61-F1
#
_cell.length_a   1.000
_cell.length_b   1.000
_cell.length_c   1.000
_cell.angle_alpha   90.00
_cell.angle_beta   90.00
_cell.angle_gamma   90.00
#
_symmetry.space_group_name_H-M   'P 1'
#
loop_
_entity.id
_entity.type
_entity.pdbx_description
1 polymer ?
#
loop_
_entity_poly.entity_id
_entity_poly.type
_entity_poly.pdbx_seq_one_letter_code
_entity_poly.pdbx_strand_id
1 'polypeptide(L)'
;MSAPPPCGGSGHAHASEKKAPFSVPMADITFCPQQPWALPPDKPHVDRAAARAERDAYAANFRHKRIARLPADCPPWVLGQELGWTIRSPITATLTPVRDTDFGVPDEENVTDVARRAQRTQMWMHGRAWIGTAEASWLRLHDYRTPHGWESMFLPNGSGTIEWRLGWSARILEQRFLMVMPLSAPHPHLEVPVGVIAAHTLNAMDGPGGMSIAVRPTAPLTLRRGDPLARIVLLHPDSLRATATHTEPSDAS
;
A
#
# COMPACT_ATOMS: atom_id res chain seq x y z
N MET A 1 17.43 23.75 -39.38
CA MET A 1 17.64 25.17 -39.04
C MET A 1 16.32 25.74 -38.57
N SER A 2 16.23 26.09 -37.29
CA SER A 2 15.72 27.38 -36.79
C SER A 2 15.47 27.24 -35.29
N ALA A 3 16.32 27.95 -34.55
CA ALA A 3 16.31 28.08 -33.10
C ALA A 3 15.08 28.90 -32.62
N PRO A 4 14.66 28.74 -31.36
CA PRO A 4 13.62 29.58 -30.76
C PRO A 4 14.14 31.00 -30.47
N PRO A 5 13.25 32.02 -30.44
CA PRO A 5 13.63 33.39 -30.07
C PRO A 5 13.79 33.54 -28.54
N PRO A 6 14.61 34.52 -28.08
CA PRO A 6 14.91 34.74 -26.67
C PRO A 6 13.85 35.63 -26.00
N CYS A 7 13.44 35.29 -24.77
CA CYS A 7 12.73 36.21 -23.90
C CYS A 7 13.74 37.12 -23.18
N GLY A 8 13.80 38.37 -23.62
CA GLY A 8 14.47 39.46 -22.92
C GLY A 8 13.78 39.81 -21.60
N GLY A 9 14.57 40.29 -20.65
CA GLY A 9 14.14 40.53 -19.28
C GLY A 9 13.83 41.98 -18.90
N SER A 10 13.76 42.13 -17.58
CA SER A 10 13.90 43.32 -16.73
C SER A 10 12.62 43.98 -16.22
N GLY A 11 12.61 44.16 -14.89
CA GLY A 11 11.57 44.84 -14.13
C GLY A 11 11.75 44.59 -12.63
N HIS A 12 12.77 45.20 -12.03
CA HIS A 12 12.90 45.31 -10.57
C HIS A 12 11.81 46.22 -10.00
N ALA A 13 11.12 45.78 -8.94
CA ALA A 13 10.48 46.67 -7.99
C ALA A 13 10.52 46.04 -6.58
N HIS A 14 10.92 46.88 -5.62
CA HIS A 14 11.24 46.57 -4.24
C HIS A 14 10.03 46.20 -3.36
N ALA A 15 10.24 45.12 -2.58
CA ALA A 15 9.88 44.90 -1.18
C ALA A 15 8.62 45.54 -0.58
N SER A 16 7.66 44.68 -0.22
CA SER A 16 6.96 44.74 1.07
C SER A 16 6.86 43.32 1.62
N GLU A 17 7.82 42.93 2.47
CA GLU A 17 7.81 41.64 3.18
C GLU A 17 6.71 41.65 4.24
N LYS A 18 5.55 41.13 3.88
CA LYS A 18 4.66 40.49 4.85
C LYS A 18 5.10 39.03 4.96
N LYS A 19 5.77 38.70 6.08
CA LYS A 19 6.06 37.31 6.49
C LYS A 19 4.75 36.52 6.47
N ALA A 20 4.56 35.71 5.43
CA ALA A 20 3.51 34.71 5.39
C ALA A 20 3.78 33.69 6.51
N PRO A 21 2.75 33.22 7.23
CA PRO A 21 2.92 32.18 8.21
C PRO A 21 3.38 30.91 7.49
N PHE A 22 4.39 30.25 8.06
CA PHE A 22 4.94 28.94 7.68
C PHE A 22 4.03 28.12 6.75
N SER A 23 4.28 28.18 5.43
CA SER A 23 3.77 27.16 4.54
C SER A 23 4.63 25.91 4.73
N VAL A 24 4.24 25.06 5.68
CA VAL A 24 4.78 23.69 5.70
C VAL A 24 4.30 23.04 4.39
N PRO A 25 5.19 22.60 3.49
CA PRO A 25 4.75 21.93 2.27
C PRO A 25 3.89 20.71 2.64
N MET A 26 2.65 20.74 2.16
CA MET A 26 1.63 19.72 2.35
C MET A 26 2.08 18.42 1.67
N ALA A 27 2.66 17.50 2.44
CA ALA A 27 2.74 16.06 2.17
C ALA A 27 2.84 15.64 0.68
N ASP A 28 3.94 15.98 0.01
CA ASP A 28 4.16 15.55 -1.38
C ASP A 28 4.59 14.08 -1.41
N ILE A 29 3.61 13.18 -1.32
CA ILE A 29 3.76 11.81 -1.83
C ILE A 29 3.48 11.83 -3.33
N THR A 30 4.39 11.30 -4.11
CA THR A 30 4.23 11.17 -5.57
C THR A 30 4.16 9.70 -5.93
N PHE A 31 3.09 9.29 -6.61
CA PHE A 31 2.94 7.94 -7.14
C PHE A 31 3.34 7.90 -8.62
N CYS A 32 4.24 6.98 -8.96
CA CYS A 32 4.75 6.81 -10.31
C CYS A 32 4.35 5.43 -10.84
N PRO A 33 3.51 5.32 -11.88
CA PRO A 33 3.26 4.03 -12.53
C PRO A 33 4.54 3.55 -13.22
N GLN A 34 4.97 2.33 -12.90
CA GLN A 34 6.13 1.67 -13.50
C GLN A 34 5.73 0.66 -14.58
N GLN A 35 4.47 0.27 -14.60
CA GLN A 35 3.90 -0.75 -15.48
C GLN A 35 2.59 -0.25 -16.10
N PRO A 36 2.25 -0.63 -17.35
CA PRO A 36 1.03 -0.18 -18.02
C PRO A 36 -0.25 -0.71 -17.35
N TRP A 37 -0.14 -1.81 -16.62
CA TRP A 37 -1.24 -2.40 -15.86
C TRP A 37 -1.33 -1.85 -14.43
N ALA A 38 -0.42 -0.99 -13.99
CA ALA A 38 -0.45 -0.46 -12.62
C ALA A 38 -1.74 0.32 -12.33
N LEU A 39 -2.15 0.31 -11.07
CA LEU A 39 -3.19 1.19 -10.54
C LEU A 39 -2.60 1.99 -9.38
N PRO A 40 -2.10 3.21 -9.63
CA PRO A 40 -1.63 4.09 -8.57
C PRO A 40 -2.73 4.32 -7.51
N PRO A 41 -2.37 4.51 -6.24
CA PRO A 41 -3.34 4.74 -5.18
C PRO A 41 -4.18 5.98 -5.40
N ASP A 42 -5.49 5.88 -5.17
CA ASP A 42 -6.44 6.99 -5.24
C ASP A 42 -6.82 7.52 -3.86
N LYS A 43 -7.14 8.81 -3.81
CA LYS A 43 -7.62 9.46 -2.61
C LYS A 43 -9.09 9.05 -2.37
N PRO A 44 -9.44 8.37 -1.27
CA PRO A 44 -10.84 8.10 -0.97
C PRO A 44 -11.58 9.41 -0.68
N HIS A 45 -12.84 9.48 -1.12
CA HIS A 45 -13.71 10.63 -0.89
C HIS A 45 -15.07 10.15 -0.38
N VAL A 46 -15.60 10.84 0.63
CA VAL A 46 -16.96 10.60 1.13
C VAL A 46 -17.93 11.42 0.29
N ASP A 47 -18.80 10.73 -0.45
CA ASP A 47 -19.88 11.39 -1.19
C ASP A 47 -21.00 11.85 -0.24
N ARG A 48 -20.85 13.09 0.24
CA ARG A 48 -21.83 13.73 1.13
C ARG A 48 -23.14 14.04 0.40
N ALA A 49 -23.10 14.26 -0.91
CA ALA A 49 -24.29 14.59 -1.70
C ALA A 49 -25.18 13.35 -1.83
N ALA A 50 -24.61 12.20 -2.18
CA ALA A 50 -25.34 10.93 -2.22
C ALA A 50 -25.94 10.56 -0.87
N ALA A 51 -25.19 10.71 0.22
CA ALA A 51 -25.69 10.41 1.57
C ALA A 51 -26.90 11.29 1.96
N ARG A 52 -26.88 12.57 1.57
CA ARG A 52 -28.00 13.51 1.79
C ARG A 52 -29.19 13.19 0.90
N ALA A 53 -28.95 12.87 -0.38
CA ALA A 53 -29.99 12.48 -1.31
C ALA A 53 -30.76 11.24 -0.82
N GLU A 54 -30.05 10.25 -0.27
CA GLU A 54 -30.70 9.09 0.35
C GLU A 54 -31.57 9.51 1.54
N ARG A 55 -31.03 10.29 2.48
CA ARG A 55 -31.81 10.81 3.62
C ARG A 55 -33.08 11.52 3.17
N ASP A 56 -32.98 12.39 2.17
CA ASP A 56 -34.08 13.19 1.69
C ASP A 56 -35.13 12.31 0.98
N ALA A 57 -34.69 11.30 0.22
CA ALA A 57 -35.58 10.28 -0.35
C ALA A 57 -36.33 9.50 0.75
N TYR A 58 -35.67 9.16 1.86
CA TYR A 58 -36.31 8.49 2.98
C TYR A 58 -37.36 9.37 3.68
N ALA A 59 -37.04 10.66 3.85
CA ALA A 59 -37.97 11.62 4.43
C ALA A 59 -39.22 11.83 3.57
N ALA A 60 -39.06 11.87 2.24
CA ALA A 60 -40.15 12.09 1.29
C ALA A 60 -41.07 10.88 1.12
N ASN A 61 -40.54 9.65 1.14
CA ASN A 61 -41.28 8.46 0.69
C ASN A 61 -41.78 7.54 1.81
N PHE A 62 -41.23 7.62 3.02
CA PHE A 62 -41.62 6.73 4.11
C PHE A 62 -42.35 7.51 5.21
N ARG A 63 -43.32 6.90 5.89
CA ARG A 63 -44.05 7.58 6.99
C ARG A 63 -43.28 7.58 8.31
N HIS A 64 -42.58 6.48 8.61
CA HIS A 64 -41.96 6.25 9.92
C HIS A 64 -40.44 6.05 9.87
N LYS A 65 -39.87 5.60 8.75
CA LYS A 65 -38.42 5.37 8.62
C LYS A 65 -37.71 6.67 8.26
N ARG A 66 -36.78 7.11 9.12
CA ARG A 66 -36.00 8.34 8.95
C ARG A 66 -34.52 8.05 9.13
N ILE A 67 -33.68 8.70 8.33
CA ILE A 67 -32.23 8.72 8.54
C ILE A 67 -31.91 9.99 9.33
N ALA A 68 -31.88 9.88 10.66
CA ALA A 68 -31.71 11.04 11.54
C ALA A 68 -30.24 11.51 11.65
N ARG A 69 -29.28 10.61 11.41
CA ARG A 69 -27.85 10.88 11.52
C ARG A 69 -27.12 10.27 10.32
N LEU A 70 -26.30 11.07 9.65
CA LEU A 70 -25.42 10.61 8.59
C LEU A 70 -23.98 10.53 9.13
N PRO A 71 -23.27 9.41 8.96
CA PRO A 71 -21.83 9.36 9.25
C PRO A 71 -21.05 10.45 8.52
N ALA A 72 -21.48 10.80 7.31
CA ALA A 72 -20.91 11.86 6.49
C ALA A 72 -21.02 13.28 7.10
N ASP A 73 -21.89 13.49 8.08
CA ASP A 73 -22.00 14.75 8.82
C ASP A 73 -21.10 14.78 10.07
N CYS A 74 -20.37 13.69 10.39
CA CYS A 74 -19.42 13.61 11.49
C CYS A 74 -17.99 13.93 10.98
N PRO A 75 -17.42 15.12 11.26
CA PRO A 75 -16.13 15.49 10.70
C PRO A 75 -14.97 14.55 11.08
N PRO A 76 -14.83 14.07 12.33
CA PRO A 76 -13.81 13.08 12.68
C PRO A 76 -13.92 11.79 11.88
N TRP A 77 -15.15 11.32 11.64
CA TRP A 77 -15.38 10.11 10.83
C TRP A 77 -14.98 10.35 9.37
N VAL A 78 -15.39 11.46 8.78
CA VAL A 78 -15.02 11.81 7.40
C VAL A 78 -13.51 11.94 7.25
N LEU A 79 -12.86 12.63 8.19
CA LEU A 79 -11.40 12.76 8.22
C LEU A 79 -10.74 11.37 8.25
N GLY A 80 -11.25 10.44 9.05
CA GLY A 80 -10.76 9.06 9.10
C GLY A 80 -11.01 8.26 7.82
N GLN A 81 -12.12 8.48 7.11
CA GLN A 81 -12.39 7.82 5.83
C GLN A 81 -11.53 8.36 4.69
N GLU A 82 -11.28 9.67 4.67
CA GLU A 82 -10.50 10.37 3.64
C GLU A 82 -9.00 10.42 3.96
N LEU A 83 -8.58 9.86 5.10
CA LEU A 83 -7.18 9.76 5.48
C LEU A 83 -6.43 8.78 4.55
N GLY A 84 -5.25 9.20 4.09
CA GLY A 84 -4.40 8.36 3.26
C GLY A 84 -4.91 8.13 1.84
N TRP A 85 -4.47 7.04 1.21
CA TRP A 85 -4.86 6.61 -0.14
C TRP A 85 -5.23 5.13 -0.13
N THR A 86 -6.08 4.73 -1.07
CA THR A 86 -6.52 3.35 -1.24
C THR A 86 -5.61 2.65 -2.24
N ILE A 87 -5.02 1.52 -1.84
CA ILE A 87 -4.38 0.59 -2.77
C ILE A 87 -5.48 -0.29 -3.35
N ARG A 88 -5.49 -0.43 -4.67
CA ARG A 88 -6.40 -1.31 -5.40
C ARG A 88 -5.66 -2.46 -6.03
N SER A 89 -6.36 -3.57 -6.23
CA SER A 89 -5.85 -4.73 -6.93
C SER A 89 -5.51 -4.33 -8.37
N PRO A 90 -4.26 -4.45 -8.81
CA PRO A 90 -3.90 -4.13 -10.19
C PRO A 90 -4.44 -5.18 -11.16
N ILE A 91 -4.94 -6.33 -10.70
CA ILE A 91 -5.36 -7.42 -11.58
C ILE A 91 -6.58 -8.14 -11.02
N THR A 92 -7.21 -8.95 -11.85
CA THR A 92 -8.15 -9.97 -11.38
C THR A 92 -7.38 -11.24 -11.09
N ALA A 93 -7.47 -11.76 -9.87
CA ALA A 93 -6.72 -12.92 -9.42
C ALA A 93 -7.55 -13.78 -8.48
N THR A 94 -7.38 -15.10 -8.59
CA THR A 94 -7.87 -16.06 -7.60
C THR A 94 -6.70 -16.50 -6.76
N LEU A 95 -6.76 -16.21 -5.47
CA LEU A 95 -5.72 -16.51 -4.50
C LEU A 95 -6.17 -17.66 -3.62
N THR A 96 -5.24 -18.55 -3.27
CA THR A 96 -5.45 -19.58 -2.23
C THR A 96 -4.41 -19.42 -1.13
N PRO A 97 -4.68 -19.89 0.09
CA PRO A 97 -3.70 -19.83 1.17
C PRO A 97 -2.37 -20.45 0.77
N VAL A 98 -1.28 -19.73 1.04
CA VAL A 98 0.07 -20.20 0.72
C VAL A 98 0.55 -21.11 1.85
N ARG A 99 0.94 -22.33 1.49
CA ARG A 99 1.63 -23.27 2.38
C ARG A 99 3.11 -23.22 2.05
N ASP A 100 3.80 -22.32 2.73
CA ASP A 100 5.25 -22.13 2.61
C ASP A 100 6.01 -22.80 3.74
N THR A 101 7.31 -22.97 3.53
CA THR A 101 8.24 -23.48 4.52
C THR A 101 9.59 -22.84 4.24
N ASP A 102 10.25 -22.36 5.30
CA ASP A 102 11.59 -21.81 5.21
C ASP A 102 12.63 -22.93 5.23
N PHE A 103 13.64 -22.81 4.38
CA PHE A 103 14.72 -23.77 4.20
C PHE A 103 16.07 -23.06 4.24
N GLY A 104 16.99 -23.62 5.01
CA GLY A 104 18.42 -23.47 4.76
C GLY A 104 18.83 -24.49 3.70
N VAL A 105 19.48 -24.03 2.63
CA VAL A 105 20.12 -24.93 1.65
C VAL A 105 21.62 -24.81 1.90
N PRO A 106 22.31 -25.88 2.35
CA PRO A 106 23.77 -25.87 2.49
C PRO A 106 24.45 -25.55 1.15
N ASP A 107 25.57 -24.82 1.18
CA ASP A 107 26.27 -24.34 -0.02
C ASP A 107 26.68 -25.48 -0.98
N GLU A 108 26.87 -26.69 -0.45
CA GLU A 108 27.27 -27.89 -1.21
C GLU A 108 26.09 -28.63 -1.86
N GLU A 109 24.85 -28.27 -1.54
CA GLU A 109 23.66 -28.97 -2.04
C GLU A 109 22.92 -28.20 -3.14
N ASN A 110 22.41 -28.92 -4.14
CA ASN A 110 21.56 -28.34 -5.16
C ASN A 110 20.17 -28.05 -4.60
N VAL A 111 19.72 -26.79 -4.72
CA VAL A 111 18.39 -26.33 -4.30
C VAL A 111 17.26 -27.21 -4.83
N THR A 112 17.35 -27.67 -6.07
CA THR A 112 16.35 -28.52 -6.72
C THR A 112 16.23 -29.87 -6.04
N ASP A 113 17.35 -30.44 -5.59
CA ASP A 113 17.35 -31.73 -4.90
C ASP A 113 16.78 -31.59 -3.49
N VAL A 114 17.13 -30.51 -2.78
CA VAL A 114 16.54 -30.20 -1.46
C VAL A 114 15.03 -29.98 -1.58
N ALA A 115 14.59 -29.20 -2.57
CA ALA A 115 13.17 -28.96 -2.83
C ALA A 115 12.41 -30.26 -3.12
N ARG A 116 12.98 -31.15 -3.94
CA ARG A 116 12.39 -32.46 -4.25
C ARG A 116 12.24 -33.32 -3.00
N ARG A 117 13.28 -33.41 -2.15
CA ARG A 117 13.24 -34.16 -0.88
C ARG A 117 12.22 -33.59 0.09
N ALA A 118 12.10 -32.26 0.14
CA ALA A 118 11.13 -31.53 0.95
C ALA A 118 9.72 -31.50 0.36
N GLN A 119 9.49 -32.17 -0.79
CA GLN A 119 8.21 -32.18 -1.51
C GLN A 119 7.69 -30.76 -1.78
N ARG A 120 8.59 -29.90 -2.27
CA ARG A 120 8.28 -28.53 -2.70
C ARG A 120 8.40 -28.45 -4.22
N THR A 121 7.40 -27.82 -4.84
CA THR A 121 7.32 -27.71 -6.31
C THR A 121 7.94 -26.42 -6.83
N GLN A 122 8.07 -25.42 -5.96
CA GLN A 122 8.61 -24.11 -6.29
C GLN A 122 9.46 -23.59 -5.12
N MET A 123 10.54 -22.91 -5.47
CA MET A 123 11.52 -22.35 -4.53
C MET A 123 11.77 -20.88 -4.88
N TRP A 124 11.79 -20.02 -3.85
CA TRP A 124 12.13 -18.60 -3.96
C TRP A 124 13.27 -18.29 -3.00
N MET A 125 14.25 -17.52 -3.45
CA MET A 125 15.33 -17.06 -2.60
C MET A 125 14.88 -15.80 -1.86
N HIS A 126 15.03 -15.80 -0.54
CA HIS A 126 14.73 -14.66 0.32
C HIS A 126 15.95 -14.37 1.21
N GLY A 127 16.70 -13.32 0.86
CA GLY A 127 18.00 -13.06 1.48
C GLY A 127 18.99 -14.21 1.23
N ARG A 128 19.40 -14.89 2.31
CA ARG A 128 20.28 -16.09 2.26
C ARG A 128 19.52 -17.41 2.42
N ALA A 129 18.21 -17.35 2.67
CA ALA A 129 17.38 -18.53 2.86
C ALA A 129 16.52 -18.78 1.62
N TRP A 130 15.87 -19.93 1.61
CA TRP A 130 14.90 -20.30 0.59
C TRP A 130 13.53 -20.49 1.20
N ILE A 131 12.51 -20.07 0.48
CA ILE A 131 11.11 -20.34 0.79
C ILE A 131 10.61 -21.33 -0.25
N GLY A 132 10.13 -22.48 0.21
CA GLY A 132 9.54 -23.49 -0.66
C GLY A 132 8.04 -23.56 -0.46
N THR A 133 7.26 -23.64 -1.55
CA THR A 133 5.81 -23.83 -1.46
C THR A 133 5.38 -25.16 -2.06
N ALA A 134 4.28 -25.69 -1.55
CA ALA A 134 3.50 -26.74 -2.21
C ALA A 134 2.22 -26.14 -2.83
N GLU A 135 1.82 -26.65 -4.00
CA GLU A 135 0.47 -26.41 -4.56
C GLU A 135 0.07 -24.94 -4.81
N ALA A 136 1.04 -24.07 -5.08
CA ALA A 136 0.81 -22.63 -5.28
C ALA A 136 1.01 -22.18 -6.75
N SER A 137 0.46 -22.94 -7.71
CA SER A 137 0.61 -22.65 -9.15
C SER A 137 0.17 -21.24 -9.54
N TRP A 138 -0.80 -20.68 -8.81
CA TRP A 138 -1.31 -19.33 -9.04
C TRP A 138 -0.26 -18.23 -8.84
N LEU A 139 0.79 -18.45 -8.04
CA LEU A 139 1.86 -17.47 -7.80
C LEU A 139 2.58 -17.07 -9.09
N ARG A 140 2.69 -18.00 -10.05
CA ARG A 140 3.38 -17.80 -11.34
C ARG A 140 2.45 -17.43 -12.47
N LEU A 141 1.12 -17.57 -12.30
CA LEU A 141 0.15 -17.24 -13.37
C LEU A 141 0.18 -15.76 -13.74
N HIS A 142 0.68 -14.91 -12.85
CA HIS A 142 0.66 -13.45 -12.99
C HIS A 142 2.08 -12.89 -13.05
N ASP A 143 3.05 -13.73 -13.45
CA ASP A 143 4.37 -13.27 -13.86
C ASP A 143 4.22 -12.22 -14.98
N TYR A 144 5.00 -11.14 -14.92
CA TYR A 144 4.90 -10.00 -15.82
C TYR A 144 6.25 -9.67 -16.45
N ARG A 145 6.19 -9.01 -17.60
CA ARG A 145 7.37 -8.65 -18.38
C ARG A 145 8.05 -7.41 -17.82
N THR A 146 9.37 -7.47 -17.65
CA THR A 146 10.25 -6.34 -17.34
C THR A 146 11.38 -6.26 -18.38
N PRO A 147 12.18 -5.16 -18.41
CA PRO A 147 13.36 -5.10 -19.27
C PRO A 147 14.37 -6.23 -19.03
N HIS A 148 14.35 -6.86 -17.84
CA HIS A 148 15.27 -7.93 -17.45
C HIS A 148 14.70 -9.35 -17.64
N GLY A 149 13.44 -9.48 -18.06
CA GLY A 149 12.83 -10.78 -18.33
C GLY A 149 11.42 -10.89 -17.79
N TRP A 150 11.08 -12.08 -17.28
CA TRP A 150 9.82 -12.32 -16.59
C TRP A 150 10.06 -12.27 -15.08
N GLU A 151 9.23 -11.53 -14.37
CA GLU A 151 9.30 -11.38 -12.92
C GLU A 151 7.96 -11.77 -12.29
N SER A 152 8.01 -12.35 -11.08
CA SER A 152 6.80 -12.73 -10.37
C SER A 152 6.12 -11.56 -9.69
N MET A 153 4.80 -11.47 -9.86
CA MET A 153 3.96 -10.50 -9.16
C MET A 153 3.79 -10.84 -7.69
N PHE A 154 3.70 -12.14 -7.37
CA PHE A 154 3.58 -12.64 -6.02
C PHE A 154 4.86 -13.35 -5.60
N LEU A 155 5.40 -12.94 -4.47
CA LEU A 155 6.60 -13.51 -3.89
C LEU A 155 6.22 -14.04 -2.50
N PRO A 156 6.31 -15.36 -2.25
CA PRO A 156 6.19 -15.89 -0.90
C PRO A 156 7.19 -15.22 0.03
N ASN A 157 6.74 -14.86 1.23
CA ASN A 157 7.52 -14.13 2.23
C ASN A 157 7.53 -14.83 3.60
N GLY A 158 7.12 -16.10 3.64
CA GLY A 158 7.09 -16.91 4.86
C GLY A 158 5.80 -16.72 5.65
N SER A 159 5.51 -17.68 6.53
CA SER A 159 4.34 -17.66 7.41
C SER A 159 3.00 -17.44 6.66
N GLY A 160 2.88 -18.03 5.48
CA GLY A 160 1.73 -17.92 4.58
C GLY A 160 1.50 -16.53 3.99
N THR A 161 2.46 -15.61 4.13
CA THR A 161 2.38 -14.26 3.57
C THR A 161 3.02 -14.20 2.18
N ILE A 162 2.52 -13.29 1.35
CA ILE A 162 3.12 -12.97 0.06
C ILE A 162 3.38 -11.48 -0.01
N GLU A 163 4.49 -11.08 -0.62
CA GLU A 163 4.64 -9.75 -1.17
C GLU A 163 3.94 -9.70 -2.54
N TRP A 164 3.01 -8.77 -2.68
CA TRP A 164 2.31 -8.50 -3.92
C TRP A 164 2.86 -7.20 -4.54
N ARG A 165 3.56 -7.31 -5.66
CA ARG A 165 4.05 -6.18 -6.45
C ARG A 165 2.92 -5.47 -7.19
N LEU A 166 2.84 -4.15 -7.05
CA LEU A 166 1.69 -3.36 -7.49
C LEU A 166 1.91 -2.63 -8.82
N GLY A 167 3.13 -2.65 -9.35
CA GLY A 167 3.48 -2.04 -10.64
C GLY A 167 3.62 -0.51 -10.60
N TRP A 168 3.58 0.11 -9.42
CA TRP A 168 3.84 1.53 -9.21
C TRP A 168 4.86 1.72 -8.09
N SER A 169 5.59 2.82 -8.08
CA SER A 169 6.46 3.26 -6.98
C SER A 169 5.89 4.52 -6.31
N ALA A 170 6.35 4.82 -5.11
CA ALA A 170 6.06 6.07 -4.43
C ALA A 170 7.35 6.76 -4.02
N ARG A 171 7.34 8.09 -4.02
CA ARG A 171 8.42 8.91 -3.44
C ARG A 171 7.86 9.80 -2.35
N ILE A 172 8.57 9.87 -1.22
CA ILE A 172 8.26 10.70 -0.06
C ILE A 172 9.51 11.41 0.43
N LEU A 173 9.33 12.47 1.24
CA LEU A 173 10.45 13.21 1.84
C LEU A 173 11.23 12.34 2.86
N GLU A 174 12.56 12.52 2.93
CA GLU A 174 13.57 11.73 3.68
C GLU A 174 13.41 11.65 5.21
N GLN A 175 12.30 12.14 5.77
CA GLN A 175 11.98 12.07 7.20
C GLN A 175 10.54 11.59 7.42
N ARG A 176 9.91 10.97 6.44
CA ARG A 176 8.54 10.48 6.55
C ARG A 176 8.50 8.97 6.47
N PHE A 177 7.37 8.42 6.88
CA PHE A 177 7.11 7.00 6.80
C PHE A 177 5.81 6.77 6.06
N LEU A 178 5.74 5.68 5.31
CA LEU A 178 4.50 5.20 4.73
C LEU A 178 3.99 4.03 5.57
N MET A 179 2.81 4.17 6.15
CA MET A 179 2.15 3.07 6.84
C MET A 179 1.16 2.39 5.89
N VAL A 180 1.27 1.08 5.72
CA VAL A 180 0.29 0.22 5.07
C VAL A 180 -0.60 -0.36 6.16
N MET A 181 -1.92 -0.34 5.96
CA MET A 181 -2.89 -0.87 6.92
C MET A 181 -4.09 -1.51 6.22
N PRO A 182 -4.81 -2.44 6.89
CA PRO A 182 -6.09 -2.95 6.42
C PRO A 182 -7.11 -1.83 6.13
N LEU A 183 -8.07 -2.14 5.26
CA LEU A 183 -9.27 -1.31 5.09
C LEU A 183 -10.16 -1.39 6.35
N SER A 184 -10.99 -0.36 6.57
CA SER A 184 -11.98 -0.34 7.66
C SER A 184 -12.98 -1.50 7.57
N ALA A 185 -13.30 -1.94 6.34
CA ALA A 185 -14.08 -3.13 6.05
C ALA A 185 -13.20 -4.05 5.16
N PRO A 186 -12.33 -4.87 5.76
CA PRO A 186 -11.40 -5.71 5.02
C PRO A 186 -12.15 -6.86 4.34
N HIS A 187 -11.54 -7.41 3.29
CA HIS A 187 -12.04 -8.63 2.67
C HIS A 187 -11.90 -9.79 3.68
N PRO A 188 -12.95 -10.61 3.92
CA PRO A 188 -12.97 -11.58 5.02
C PRO A 188 -11.90 -12.68 4.92
N HIS A 189 -11.36 -12.90 3.72
CA HIS A 189 -10.35 -13.93 3.45
C HIS A 189 -8.99 -13.39 3.02
N LEU A 190 -8.78 -12.08 3.13
CA LEU A 190 -7.49 -11.45 2.82
C LEU A 190 -7.03 -10.61 4.00
N GLU A 191 -5.98 -11.08 4.67
CA GLU A 191 -5.30 -10.30 5.69
C GLU A 191 -4.25 -9.39 5.04
N VAL A 192 -4.16 -8.16 5.52
CA VAL A 192 -3.09 -7.21 5.17
C VAL A 192 -2.37 -6.84 6.45
N PRO A 193 -1.16 -7.38 6.71
CA PRO A 193 -0.39 -6.98 7.88
C PRO A 193 -0.11 -5.48 7.89
N VAL A 194 -0.15 -4.86 9.06
CA VAL A 194 0.28 -3.47 9.22
C VAL A 194 1.79 -3.40 9.02
N GLY A 195 2.24 -2.49 8.15
CA GLY A 195 3.65 -2.28 7.85
C GLY A 195 3.99 -0.80 7.87
N VAL A 196 5.20 -0.46 8.32
CA VAL A 196 5.74 0.91 8.27
C VAL A 196 7.03 0.89 7.47
N ILE A 197 7.08 1.69 6.41
CA ILE A 197 8.20 1.76 5.48
C ILE A 197 8.81 3.16 5.56
N ALA A 198 10.11 3.22 5.87
CA ALA A 198 10.84 4.48 5.92
C ALA A 198 11.09 5.04 4.52
N ALA A 199 11.22 6.37 4.41
CA ALA A 199 11.46 7.07 3.14
C ALA A 199 12.64 6.48 2.34
N HIS A 200 13.79 6.26 2.97
CA HIS A 200 14.96 5.70 2.28
C HIS A 200 14.68 4.33 1.62
N THR A 201 13.92 3.47 2.29
CA THR A 201 13.53 2.14 1.77
C THR A 201 12.53 2.30 0.62
N LEU A 202 11.50 3.12 0.82
CA LEU A 202 10.46 3.36 -0.18
C LEU A 202 11.01 4.00 -1.45
N ASN A 203 11.83 5.04 -1.30
CA ASN A 203 12.44 5.80 -2.39
C ASN A 203 13.44 4.95 -3.19
N ALA A 204 13.99 3.89 -2.60
CA ALA A 204 14.84 2.92 -3.31
C ALA A 204 14.03 1.92 -4.16
N MET A 205 12.72 1.80 -3.98
CA MET A 205 11.83 0.89 -4.74
C MET A 205 11.40 1.46 -6.10
N ASP A 206 12.26 2.26 -6.75
CA ASP A 206 11.94 2.93 -8.02
C ASP A 206 12.21 2.07 -9.27
N GLY A 207 12.44 0.78 -9.08
CA GLY A 207 12.69 -0.18 -10.16
C GLY A 207 11.42 -0.83 -10.74
N PRO A 208 11.57 -1.75 -11.71
CA PRO A 208 10.45 -2.40 -12.43
C PRO A 208 9.48 -3.20 -11.53
N GLY A 209 9.93 -3.60 -10.34
CA GLY A 209 9.11 -4.26 -9.31
C GLY A 209 8.21 -3.30 -8.53
N GLY A 210 8.60 -2.04 -8.41
CA GLY A 210 7.88 -1.01 -7.67
C GLY A 210 7.65 -1.34 -6.21
N MET A 211 6.64 -0.68 -5.64
CA MET A 211 6.07 -0.96 -4.33
C MET A 211 5.43 -2.35 -4.31
N SER A 212 5.67 -3.08 -3.23
CA SER A 212 4.91 -4.27 -2.86
C SER A 212 4.18 -4.07 -1.52
N ILE A 213 3.12 -4.84 -1.30
CA ILE A 213 2.49 -4.96 0.02
C ILE A 213 2.44 -6.42 0.43
N ALA A 214 2.59 -6.67 1.73
CA ALA A 214 2.36 -7.99 2.29
C ALA A 214 0.86 -8.27 2.37
N VAL A 215 0.43 -9.46 1.93
CA VAL A 215 -0.93 -9.97 2.13
C VAL A 215 -0.90 -11.45 2.52
N ARG A 216 -1.95 -11.94 3.17
CA ARG A 216 -2.14 -13.36 3.49
C ARG A 216 -3.56 -13.79 3.13
N PRO A 217 -3.75 -14.58 2.06
CA PRO A 217 -5.01 -15.28 1.81
C PRO A 217 -5.26 -16.33 2.91
N THR A 218 -6.41 -16.27 3.58
CA THR A 218 -6.77 -17.22 4.66
C THR A 218 -7.77 -18.30 4.21
N ALA A 219 -8.45 -18.05 3.09
CA ALA A 219 -9.25 -19.02 2.35
C ALA A 219 -9.17 -18.70 0.85
N PRO A 220 -9.60 -19.61 -0.04
CA PRO A 220 -9.73 -19.28 -1.46
C PRO A 220 -10.59 -18.03 -1.67
N LEU A 221 -10.09 -17.06 -2.43
CA LEU A 221 -10.81 -15.85 -2.79
C LEU A 221 -10.51 -15.41 -4.22
N THR A 222 -11.42 -14.61 -4.78
CA THR A 222 -11.20 -13.93 -6.06
C THR A 222 -11.32 -12.43 -5.85
N LEU A 223 -10.26 -11.72 -6.22
CA LEU A 223 -10.22 -10.26 -6.28
C LEU A 223 -10.35 -9.84 -7.74
N ARG A 224 -11.08 -8.76 -8.00
CA ARG A 224 -11.17 -8.15 -9.32
C ARG A 224 -10.20 -6.97 -9.41
N ARG A 225 -9.71 -6.68 -10.61
CA ARG A 225 -8.95 -5.45 -10.86
C ARG A 225 -9.78 -4.24 -10.38
N GLY A 226 -9.16 -3.37 -9.58
CA GLY A 226 -9.79 -2.19 -9.00
C GLY A 226 -10.42 -2.40 -7.63
N ASP A 227 -10.57 -3.64 -7.17
CA ASP A 227 -11.04 -3.92 -5.81
C ASP A 227 -10.05 -3.34 -4.79
N PRO A 228 -10.53 -2.67 -3.73
CA PRO A 228 -9.66 -2.10 -2.71
C PRO A 228 -8.98 -3.24 -1.91
N LEU A 229 -7.68 -3.11 -1.68
CA LEU A 229 -6.88 -4.08 -0.93
C LEU A 229 -6.49 -3.56 0.46
N ALA A 230 -5.95 -2.34 0.49
CA ALA A 230 -5.33 -1.78 1.67
C ALA A 230 -5.41 -0.25 1.64
N ARG A 231 -5.06 0.38 2.75
CA ARG A 231 -4.89 1.82 2.86
C ARG A 231 -3.43 2.14 3.15
N ILE A 232 -2.95 3.23 2.57
CA ILE A 232 -1.64 3.80 2.90
C ILE A 232 -1.78 5.19 3.50
N VAL A 233 -1.00 5.49 4.52
CA VAL A 233 -1.00 6.77 5.23
C VAL A 233 0.42 7.27 5.35
N LEU A 234 0.62 8.55 5.03
CA LEU A 234 1.90 9.21 5.24
C LEU A 234 2.00 9.67 6.69
N LEU A 235 3.01 9.21 7.41
CA LEU A 235 3.26 9.54 8.81
C LEU A 235 4.41 10.54 8.94
N HIS A 236 4.24 11.47 9.88
CA HIS A 236 5.32 12.30 10.39
C HIS A 236 6.10 11.50 11.47
N PRO A 237 7.40 11.73 11.69
CA PRO A 237 8.16 11.06 12.75
C PRO A 237 7.50 11.17 14.12
N ASP A 238 6.91 12.31 14.42
CA ASP A 238 6.23 12.55 15.71
C ASP A 238 4.99 11.65 15.89
N SER A 239 4.36 11.20 14.80
CA SER A 239 3.23 10.26 14.86
C SER A 239 3.64 8.87 15.34
N LEU A 240 4.90 8.46 15.10
CA LEU A 240 5.44 7.18 15.58
C LEU A 240 5.98 7.27 17.00
N ARG A 241 6.28 8.49 17.49
CA ARG A 241 6.82 8.77 18.82
C ARG A 241 5.73 9.06 19.86
N ALA A 242 4.48 8.66 19.63
CA ALA A 242 3.38 8.88 20.56
C ALA A 242 3.63 8.15 21.90
N THR A 243 4.36 8.84 22.79
CA THR A 243 4.55 8.69 24.24
C THR A 243 4.02 7.39 24.85
N ALA A 244 4.82 6.33 24.79
CA ALA A 244 4.85 5.34 25.85
C ALA A 244 5.66 5.95 27.01
N THR A 245 5.00 6.74 27.87
CA THR A 245 5.53 6.96 29.22
C THR A 245 5.32 5.65 29.97
N HIS A 246 6.33 4.77 29.92
CA HIS A 246 6.46 3.73 30.92
C HIS A 246 6.67 4.44 32.26
N THR A 247 5.63 4.47 33.09
CA THR A 247 5.80 4.63 34.53
C THR A 247 6.56 3.38 34.97
N GLU A 248 7.85 3.52 35.26
CA GLU A 248 8.57 2.45 35.97
C GLU A 248 7.85 2.20 37.30
N PRO A 249 7.68 0.93 37.71
CA PRO A 249 7.18 0.63 39.03
C PRO A 249 8.13 1.25 40.05
N SER A 250 7.59 2.15 40.86
CA SER A 250 8.23 2.65 42.07
C SER A 250 8.51 1.46 42.98
N ASP A 251 9.73 0.95 42.97
CA ASP A 251 10.24 0.15 44.07
C ASP A 251 10.37 1.09 45.29
N ALA A 252 9.29 1.16 46.05
CA ALA A 252 9.30 1.73 47.39
C ALA A 252 10.01 0.75 48.32
N SER A 253 11.13 1.22 48.85
CA SER A 253 11.90 0.62 49.95
C SER A 253 11.11 0.54 51.25
#